data_AF-A0A508BIR6-F1
#
_entry.id   AF-A0A508BIR6-F1
#
_cell.length_a   1.000
_cell.length_b   1.000
_cell.length_c   1.000
_cell.angle_alpha   90.00
_cell.angle_beta   90.00
_cell.angle_gamma   90.00
#
_symmetry.space_group_name_H-M   'P 1'
#
loop_
_entity.id
_entity.type
_entity.pdbx_description
1 polymer ?
#
loop_
_entity_poly.entity_id
_entity_poly.type
_entity_poly.pdbx_seq_one_letter_code
_entity_poly.pdbx_strand_id
1 'polypeptide(L)'
;MSPEPTWQAVIRLAASDVLNLNDSRNHWGYTAPKRRLIRKLAEQTARFSHAPSLERARLVVEIAFPDRRRRDPHNYMATVKPIVDGLVDAGVLPDDDAKHLLGPDLRRHPEVTKKRLAQPVYEFHLSLYDRGGLS
;
A
#
# COMPACT_ATOMS: atom_id res chain seq x y z
N MET A 1 3.14 17.39 -13.39
CA MET A 1 2.51 16.49 -12.40
C MET A 1 2.00 17.36 -11.27
N SER A 2 0.73 17.21 -10.87
CA SER A 2 0.13 18.04 -9.82
C SER A 2 0.94 17.94 -8.51
N PRO A 3 1.11 19.03 -7.74
CA PRO A 3 1.73 18.96 -6.42
C PRO A 3 0.87 18.17 -5.41
N GLU A 4 -0.45 18.13 -5.64
CA GLU A 4 -1.41 17.43 -4.79
C GLU A 4 -1.78 16.06 -5.39
N PRO A 5 -1.98 15.03 -4.54
CA PRO A 5 -2.44 13.73 -4.98
C PRO A 5 -3.88 13.79 -5.49
N THR A 6 -4.15 13.06 -6.57
CA THR A 6 -5.49 12.88 -7.14
C THR A 6 -6.36 12.01 -6.23
N TRP A 7 -5.76 11.10 -5.47
CA TRP A 7 -6.46 10.25 -4.51
C TRP A 7 -5.56 9.86 -3.35
N GLN A 8 -6.16 9.77 -2.16
CA GLN A 8 -5.49 9.34 -0.94
C GLN A 8 -6.35 8.36 -0.16
N ALA A 9 -5.71 7.40 0.50
CA ALA A 9 -6.38 6.50 1.42
C ALA A 9 -5.40 5.93 2.45
N VAL A 10 -5.94 5.35 3.53
CA VAL A 10 -5.14 4.71 4.59
C VAL A 10 -5.58 3.27 4.77
N ILE A 11 -4.67 2.32 4.48
CA ILE A 11 -4.89 0.90 4.79
C ILE A 11 -4.27 0.60 6.15
N ARG A 12 -5.07 -0.01 7.04
CA ARG A 12 -4.67 -0.35 8.40
C ARG A 12 -4.55 -1.85 8.56
N LEU A 13 -3.42 -2.32 9.07
CA LEU A 13 -3.14 -3.74 9.27
C LEU A 13 -2.62 -3.99 10.68
N ALA A 14 -3.11 -5.04 11.33
CA ALA A 14 -2.48 -5.53 12.54
C ALA A 14 -1.07 -6.06 12.22
N ALA A 15 -0.15 -5.99 13.18
CA ALA A 15 1.22 -6.48 12.96
C ALA A 15 1.29 -7.96 12.54
N SER A 16 0.29 -8.77 12.90
CA SER A 16 0.16 -10.16 12.48
C SER A 16 -0.08 -10.32 10.98
N ASP A 17 -0.70 -9.34 10.32
CA ASP A 17 -1.09 -9.41 8.91
C ASP A 17 -0.08 -8.73 7.98
N VAL A 18 0.82 -7.92 8.53
CA VAL A 18 1.87 -7.23 7.76
C VAL A 18 2.92 -8.22 7.29
N LEU A 19 3.32 -8.08 6.03
CA LEU A 19 4.39 -8.83 5.37
C LEU A 19 5.68 -8.01 5.33
N ASN A 20 6.80 -8.66 5.65
CA ASN A 20 8.13 -8.06 5.62
C ASN A 20 9.07 -8.98 4.84
N LEU A 21 9.82 -8.46 3.86
CA LEU A 21 10.74 -9.23 3.01
C LEU A 21 11.80 -10.01 3.81
N ASN A 22 12.21 -9.51 4.97
CA ASN A 22 13.21 -10.14 5.84
C ASN A 22 12.63 -11.14 6.84
N ASP A 23 11.32 -11.41 6.84
CA ASP A 23 10.78 -12.47 7.70
C ASP A 23 11.18 -13.83 7.12
N SER A 24 12.10 -14.52 7.81
CA SER A 24 12.56 -15.86 7.45
C SER A 24 11.44 -16.91 7.50
N ARG A 25 10.28 -16.58 8.09
CA ARG A 25 9.06 -17.41 8.08
C ARG A 25 8.16 -17.16 6.87
N ASN A 26 8.60 -16.35 5.90
CA ASN A 26 7.95 -16.19 4.60
C ASN A 26 8.06 -17.45 3.72
N HIS A 27 7.63 -18.60 4.23
CA HIS A 27 7.36 -19.74 3.38
C HIS A 27 6.07 -19.45 2.59
N TRP A 28 6.05 -19.79 1.30
CA TRP A 28 4.95 -19.55 0.35
C TRP A 28 3.56 -19.78 0.97
N GLY A 29 3.39 -20.86 1.75
CA GLY A 29 2.11 -21.28 2.31
C GLY A 29 1.53 -20.34 3.38
N TYR A 30 2.38 -19.71 4.21
CA TYR A 30 1.93 -18.86 5.33
C TYR A 30 1.60 -17.43 4.88
N THR A 31 2.15 -17.00 3.75
CA THR A 31 1.96 -15.62 3.27
C THR A 31 0.73 -15.47 2.37
N ALA A 32 0.26 -16.55 1.74
CA ALA A 32 -0.87 -16.50 0.81
C ALA A 32 -2.18 -15.97 1.43
N PRO A 33 -2.59 -16.39 2.65
CA PRO A 33 -3.78 -15.82 3.30
C PRO A 33 -3.65 -14.32 3.57
N LYS A 34 -2.48 -13.87 4.04
CA LYS A 34 -2.20 -12.46 4.31
C LYS A 34 -2.24 -11.63 3.03
N ARG A 35 -1.62 -12.11 1.94
CA ARG A 35 -1.68 -11.44 0.63
C ARG A 35 -3.11 -11.27 0.14
N ARG A 36 -3.94 -12.33 0.23
CA ARG A 36 -5.37 -12.27 -0.13
C ARG A 36 -6.13 -11.25 0.71
N LEU A 37 -5.90 -11.24 2.03
CA LEU A 37 -6.50 -10.26 2.94
C LEU A 37 -6.13 -8.83 2.55
N ILE A 38 -4.83 -8.55 2.40
CA ILE A 38 -4.32 -7.21 2.07
C ILE A 38 -4.87 -6.74 0.73
N ARG A 39 -4.85 -7.61 -0.30
CA ARG A 39 -5.38 -7.33 -1.64
C ARG A 39 -6.87 -6.99 -1.59
N LYS A 40 -7.65 -7.77 -0.83
CA LYS A 40 -9.08 -7.52 -0.68
C LYS A 40 -9.39 -6.21 0.03
N LEU A 41 -8.63 -5.90 1.09
CA LEU A 41 -8.75 -4.63 1.81
C LEU A 41 -8.44 -3.44 0.92
N ALA A 42 -7.40 -3.53 0.08
CA ALA A 42 -7.05 -2.47 -0.87
C ALA A 42 -8.13 -2.26 -1.94
N GLU A 43 -8.63 -3.35 -2.55
CA GLU A 43 -9.73 -3.32 -3.51
C GLU A 43 -10.98 -2.64 -2.91
N GLN A 44 -11.38 -3.06 -1.70
CA GLN A 44 -12.52 -2.49 -1.01
C GLN A 44 -12.30 -1.01 -0.66
N THR A 45 -11.12 -0.67 -0.15
CA THR A 45 -10.78 0.72 0.20
C THR A 45 -10.87 1.63 -1.02
N ALA A 46 -10.33 1.20 -2.17
CA ALA A 46 -10.40 1.96 -3.42
C ALA A 46 -11.86 2.16 -3.88
N ARG A 47 -12.67 1.09 -3.86
CA ARG A 47 -14.09 1.19 -4.27
C ARG A 47 -14.91 2.08 -3.36
N PHE A 48 -14.80 1.91 -2.04
CA PHE A 48 -15.59 2.69 -1.07
C PHE A 48 -15.18 4.15 -0.98
N SER A 49 -13.92 4.47 -1.29
CA SER A 49 -13.44 5.85 -1.36
C SER A 49 -13.58 6.48 -2.73
N HIS A 50 -14.23 5.80 -3.69
CA HIS A 50 -14.41 6.26 -5.06
C HIS A 50 -13.08 6.67 -5.73
N ALA A 51 -12.06 5.82 -5.62
CA ALA A 51 -10.79 6.03 -6.29
C ALA A 51 -10.99 6.19 -7.82
N PRO A 52 -10.29 7.14 -8.47
CA PRO A 52 -10.43 7.36 -9.90
C PRO A 52 -9.76 6.23 -10.70
N SER A 53 -10.26 5.98 -11.91
CA SER A 53 -9.52 5.20 -12.91
C SER A 53 -8.52 6.10 -13.62
N LEU A 54 -7.23 5.76 -13.52
CA LEU A 54 -6.12 6.48 -14.13
C LEU A 54 -5.43 5.58 -15.15
N GLU A 55 -4.99 6.14 -16.27
CA GLU A 55 -4.19 5.36 -17.24
C GLU A 55 -2.76 5.15 -16.72
N ARG A 56 -2.20 6.19 -16.07
CA ARG A 56 -0.86 6.16 -15.48
C ARG A 56 -0.84 6.94 -14.17
N ALA A 57 -0.15 6.42 -13.18
CA ALA A 57 0.00 7.10 -11.90
C ALA A 57 1.40 6.96 -11.30
N ARG A 58 1.73 7.83 -10.35
CA ARG A 58 2.78 7.58 -9.36
C ARG A 58 2.12 7.27 -8.03
N LEU A 59 2.61 6.23 -7.36
CA LEU A 59 2.19 5.88 -6.01
C LEU A 59 3.31 6.19 -5.01
N VAL A 60 2.99 6.99 -4.00
CA VAL A 60 3.80 7.15 -2.78
C VAL A 60 3.08 6.45 -1.64
N VAL A 61 3.82 5.65 -0.86
CA VAL A 61 3.30 4.96 0.32
C VAL A 61 4.10 5.35 1.55
N GLU A 62 3.48 6.09 2.45
CA GLU A 62 4.07 6.41 3.74
C GLU A 62 3.62 5.42 4.80
N ILE A 63 4.57 4.80 5.49
CA ILE A 63 4.30 3.77 6.49
C ILE A 63 4.42 4.38 7.87
N ALA A 64 3.29 4.49 8.57
CA ALA A 64 3.29 4.77 9.99
C ALA A 64 3.47 3.45 10.75
N PHE A 65 4.53 3.41 11.55
CA PHE A 65 4.93 2.24 12.32
C PHE A 65 4.29 2.27 13.73
N PRO A 66 4.05 1.11 14.37
CA PRO A 66 3.49 1.06 15.74
C PRO A 66 4.42 1.60 16.83
N ASP A 67 5.67 1.86 16.49
CA ASP A 67 6.69 2.36 17.41
C ASP A 67 7.82 3.08 16.66
N ARG A 68 8.73 3.69 17.43
CA ARG A 68 9.86 4.46 16.91
C ARG A 68 11.08 3.62 16.50
N ARG A 69 10.99 2.28 16.49
CA ARG A 69 12.14 1.44 16.09
C ARG A 69 12.53 1.74 14.64
N ARG A 70 13.84 1.75 14.38
CA ARG A 70 14.38 1.91 13.03
C ARG A 70 13.99 0.68 12.20
N ARG A 71 13.32 0.93 11.09
CA ARG A 71 12.89 -0.07 10.10
C ARG A 71 13.07 0.57 8.74
N ASP A 72 13.64 -0.18 7.80
CA ASP A 72 13.67 0.23 6.40
C ASP A 72 12.29 0.02 5.77
N PRO A 73 11.64 1.09 5.23
CA PRO A 73 10.36 0.98 4.53
C PRO A 73 10.37 -0.04 3.39
N HIS A 74 11.48 -0.22 2.66
CA HIS A 74 11.53 -1.12 1.49
C HIS A 74 11.25 -2.59 1.84
N ASN A 75 11.56 -3.01 3.07
CA ASN A 75 11.20 -4.35 3.56
C ASN A 75 9.69 -4.60 3.54
N TYR A 76 8.87 -3.55 3.55
CA TYR A 76 7.42 -3.63 3.52
C TYR A 76 6.85 -3.61 2.11
N MET A 77 7.69 -3.62 1.06
CA MET A 77 7.24 -3.87 -0.31
C MET A 77 6.47 -5.19 -0.42
N ALA A 78 6.80 -6.19 0.41
CA ALA A 78 6.03 -7.42 0.53
C ALA A 78 4.56 -7.21 0.93
N THR A 79 4.26 -6.13 1.68
CA THR A 79 2.88 -5.71 2.01
C THR A 79 2.32 -4.79 0.94
N VAL A 80 3.13 -3.90 0.38
CA VAL A 80 2.65 -2.93 -0.62
C VAL A 80 2.29 -3.60 -1.94
N LYS A 81 2.99 -4.65 -2.38
CA LYS A 81 2.64 -5.36 -3.62
C LYS A 81 1.18 -5.83 -3.68
N PRO A 82 0.65 -6.59 -2.70
CA PRO A 82 -0.77 -6.95 -2.72
C PRO A 82 -1.71 -5.75 -2.54
N ILE A 83 -1.27 -4.63 -1.96
CA ILE A 83 -2.06 -3.38 -1.98
C ILE A 83 -2.23 -2.90 -3.43
N VAL A 84 -1.13 -2.84 -4.19
CA VAL A 84 -1.16 -2.43 -5.61
C VAL A 84 -2.04 -3.38 -6.43
N ASP A 85 -1.92 -4.70 -6.24
CA ASP A 85 -2.79 -5.68 -6.89
C ASP A 85 -4.28 -5.37 -6.64
N GLY A 86 -4.63 -4.97 -5.40
CA GLY A 86 -6.00 -4.61 -5.06
C GLY A 86 -6.47 -3.30 -5.70
N LEU A 87 -5.57 -2.35 -5.94
CA LEU A 87 -5.88 -1.13 -6.70
C LEU A 87 -6.18 -1.46 -8.17
N VAL A 88 -5.42 -2.39 -8.77
CA VAL A 88 -5.67 -2.90 -10.13
C VAL A 88 -7.02 -3.64 -10.19
N ASP A 89 -7.31 -4.51 -9.22
CA ASP A 89 -8.62 -5.21 -9.12
C ASP A 89 -9.81 -4.26 -8.96
N ALA A 90 -9.58 -3.08 -8.39
CA ALA A 90 -10.58 -2.03 -8.25
C ALA A 90 -10.75 -1.17 -9.51
N GLY A 91 -9.89 -1.34 -10.53
CA GLY A 91 -9.90 -0.54 -11.75
C GLY A 91 -9.27 0.84 -11.60
N VAL A 92 -8.45 1.05 -10.56
CA VAL A 92 -7.73 2.32 -10.36
C VAL A 92 -6.63 2.50 -11.41
N LEU A 93 -5.98 1.40 -11.81
CA LEU A 93 -4.98 1.33 -12.87
C LEU A 93 -5.28 0.12 -13.76
N PRO A 94 -4.92 0.15 -15.06
CA PRO A 94 -5.06 -1.00 -15.95
C PRO A 94 -4.20 -2.19 -15.53
N ASP A 95 -2.97 -1.93 -15.08
CA ASP A 95 -2.01 -2.92 -14.61
C ASP A 95 -1.01 -2.28 -13.63
N ASP A 96 -0.18 -3.09 -12.96
CA ASP A 96 0.88 -2.64 -12.06
C ASP A 96 2.27 -2.52 -12.70
N ASP A 97 2.33 -2.68 -14.02
CA ASP A 97 3.56 -2.62 -14.79
C ASP A 97 4.18 -1.21 -14.83
N ALA A 98 5.40 -1.12 -15.36
CA ALA A 98 6.12 0.15 -15.47
C ALA A 98 5.49 1.15 -16.45
N LYS A 99 4.54 0.74 -17.31
CA LYS A 99 3.84 1.64 -18.23
C LYS A 99 2.77 2.43 -17.49
N HIS A 100 2.03 1.75 -16.60
CA HIS A 100 0.90 2.27 -15.85
C HIS A 100 1.29 2.82 -14.47
N LEU A 101 2.29 2.24 -13.80
CA LEU A 101 2.65 2.61 -12.44
C LEU A 101 4.12 3.04 -12.31
N LEU A 102 4.33 4.25 -11.81
CA LEU A 102 5.63 4.72 -11.32
C LEU A 102 5.71 4.53 -9.80
N GLY A 103 6.71 3.77 -9.35
CA GLY A 103 6.88 3.41 -7.94
C GLY A 103 6.50 1.94 -7.71
N PRO A 104 5.98 1.56 -6.53
CA PRO A 104 5.65 2.40 -5.37
C PRO A 104 6.89 3.00 -4.67
N ASP A 105 6.82 4.27 -4.29
CA ASP A 105 7.84 5.00 -3.51
C ASP A 105 7.53 4.87 -2.01
N LEU A 106 8.26 4.00 -1.31
CA LEU A 106 8.01 3.69 0.11
C LEU A 106 8.79 4.63 1.02
N ARG A 107 8.08 5.27 1.94
CA ARG A 107 8.64 6.24 2.88
C ARG A 107 8.19 5.93 4.30
N ARG A 108 8.94 6.44 5.27
CA ARG A 108 8.52 6.41 6.68
C ARG A 108 7.65 7.62 6.96
N HIS A 109 6.45 7.38 7.47
CA HIS A 109 5.62 8.46 8.00
C HIS A 109 6.26 9.02 9.29
N PRO A 110 6.24 10.36 9.51
CA PRO A 110 6.89 10.98 10.68
C PRO A 110 6.26 10.53 12.00
N GLU A 111 4.95 10.27 12.00
CA GLU A 111 4.22 9.83 13.18
C GLU A 111 4.18 8.32 13.32
N VAL A 112 4.11 7.85 14.57
CA VAL A 112 3.77 6.46 14.90
C VAL A 112 2.26 6.28 14.93
N THR A 113 1.79 5.06 14.65
CA THR A 113 0.36 4.77 14.72
C THR A 113 -0.15 4.85 16.15
N LYS A 114 -1.41 5.26 16.32
CA LYS A 114 -2.11 5.14 17.60
C LYS A 114 -2.47 3.66 17.80
N LYS A 115 -2.15 3.10 18.98
CA LYS A 115 -2.60 1.75 19.33
C LYS A 115 -4.12 1.67 19.20
N ARG A 116 -4.63 0.60 18.59
CA ARG A 116 -6.07 0.29 18.57
C ARG A 116 -6.27 -1.07 19.20
N LEU A 117 -7.25 -1.19 20.11
CA LEU A 117 -7.60 -2.44 20.78
C LEU A 117 -6.38 -3.19 21.38
N ALA A 118 -5.45 -2.43 21.97
CA ALA A 118 -4.17 -2.92 22.52
C ALA A 118 -3.21 -3.63 21.54
N GLN A 119 -3.52 -3.72 20.24
CA GLN A 119 -2.66 -4.36 19.25
C GLN A 119 -1.78 -3.33 18.50
N PRO A 120 -0.53 -3.69 18.15
CA PRO A 120 0.30 -2.87 17.27
C PRO A 120 -0.30 -2.87 15.85
N VAL A 121 -0.62 -1.69 15.34
CA VAL A 121 -1.20 -1.47 14.02
C VAL A 121 -0.18 -0.74 13.15
N TYR A 122 -0.12 -1.08 11.87
CA TYR A 122 0.59 -0.32 10.83
C TYR A 122 -0.45 0.43 10.00
N GLU A 123 -0.12 1.64 9.60
CA GLU A 123 -0.90 2.38 8.62
C GLU A 123 -0.06 2.61 7.37
N PHE A 124 -0.64 2.27 6.22
CA PHE A 124 -0.07 2.50 4.90
C PHE A 124 -0.87 3.64 4.26
N HIS A 125 -0.29 4.83 4.28
CA HIS A 125 -0.87 6.05 3.71
C HIS A 125 -0.52 6.08 2.24
N LEU A 126 -1.53 5.91 1.40
CA LEU A 126 -1.42 5.87 -0.05
C LEU A 126 -1.67 7.27 -0.59
N SER A 127 -0.78 7.77 -1.44
CA SER A 127 -0.98 8.99 -2.22
C SER A 127 -0.72 8.70 -3.68
N LEU A 128 -1.78 8.80 -4.48
CA LEU A 128 -1.77 8.52 -5.92
C LEU A 128 -1.84 9.83 -6.70
N TYR A 129 -0.94 9.98 -7.65
CA TYR A 129 -0.80 11.18 -8.47
C TYR A 129 -0.97 10.80 -9.94
N ASP A 130 -1.93 11.42 -10.61
CA ASP A 130 -2.16 11.22 -12.04
C ASP A 130 -0.96 11.69 -12.88
N ARG A 131 -0.57 10.88 -13.87
CA ARG A 131 0.49 11.17 -14.83
C ARG A 131 -0.01 11.42 -16.25
N GLY A 132 -1.33 11.39 -16.48
CA GLY A 132 -1.96 11.53 -17.78
C GLY A 132 -1.82 10.27 -18.64
N GLY A 133 -2.30 10.34 -19.88
CA GLY A 133 -2.27 9.20 -20.81
C GLY A 133 -0.90 8.88 -21.40
N LEU A 134 -0.82 7.78 -22.15
CA LEU A 134 0.32 7.46 -23.00
C LEU A 134 0.32 8.39 -24.23
N SER A 135 1.34 9.23 -24.35
CA SER A 135 1.63 10.02 -25.57
C SER A 135 2.27 9.15 -26.65
#